data_AF-A0A8W8NSD6-F1
#
_entry.id   AF-A0A8W8NSD6-F1
#
_cell.length_a   1.000
_cell.length_b   1.000
_cell.length_c   1.000
_cell.angle_alpha   90.00
_cell.angle_beta   90.00
_cell.angle_gamma   90.00
#
_symmetry.space_group_name_H-M   'P 1'
#
loop_
_entity.id
_entity.type
_entity.pdbx_description
1 polymer ?
#
loop_
_entity_poly.entity_id
_entity_poly.type
_entity_poly.pdbx_seq_one_letter_code
_entity_poly.pdbx_strand_id
1 'polypeptide(L)'
;LCDQGGGVPYKVQDKLFQYMYSTAPRPQYTGHDSPLVGYMDIDRFAHDNGPASLMAGYGYGLPLSRLYARYFQGDLVVSSMEGYGTDVYLYLKVNSSEANECLPIYNTTTSRMYEAEKVVSDWSSSTTWNQSIRTYCTAVKSKQPMITDKSIISIQ
;
A
#
# COMPACT_ATOMS: atom_id res chain seq x y z
N LEU A 1 11.70 13.09 15.52
CA LEU A 1 11.29 12.06 16.50
C LEU A 1 12.04 10.80 16.15
N CYS A 2 12.67 10.13 17.12
CA CYS A 2 13.50 8.96 16.88
C CYS A 2 13.15 7.89 17.91
N ASP A 3 13.08 6.63 17.50
CA ASP A 3 12.88 5.49 18.38
C ASP A 3 13.91 4.37 18.14
N GLN A 4 13.90 3.36 19.00
CA GLN A 4 14.65 2.10 18.85
C GLN A 4 13.67 0.91 18.86
N GLY A 5 12.54 1.05 18.18
CA GLY A 5 11.45 0.07 18.16
C GLY A 5 11.66 -1.12 17.21
N GLY A 6 12.88 -1.32 16.69
CA GLY A 6 13.20 -2.39 15.73
C GLY A 6 12.90 -2.06 14.26
N GLY A 7 12.36 -0.88 13.97
CA GLY A 7 12.19 -0.38 12.60
C GLY A 7 11.10 -1.10 11.78
N VAL A 8 11.07 -0.78 10.48
CA VAL A 8 10.08 -1.25 9.51
C VAL A 8 10.79 -1.96 8.36
N PRO A 9 10.37 -3.19 7.98
CA PRO A 9 10.96 -3.87 6.83
C PRO A 9 10.75 -3.11 5.52
N TYR A 10 11.78 -3.07 4.68
CA TYR A 10 11.77 -2.31 3.42
C TYR A 10 10.56 -2.64 2.52
N LYS A 11 10.17 -3.93 2.45
CA LYS A 11 9.04 -4.41 1.62
C LYS A 11 7.68 -3.81 1.98
N VAL A 12 7.52 -3.28 3.19
CA VAL A 12 6.25 -2.71 3.66
C VAL A 12 6.32 -1.20 3.88
N GLN A 13 7.48 -0.58 3.68
CA GLN A 13 7.70 0.84 3.90
C GLN A 13 6.76 1.71 3.04
N ASP A 14 6.51 1.31 1.79
CA ASP A 14 5.58 2.00 0.88
C ASP A 14 4.12 1.98 1.37
N LYS A 15 3.77 1.02 2.24
CA LYS A 15 2.41 0.87 2.79
C LYS A 15 2.16 1.76 4.00
N LEU A 16 3.19 2.34 4.61
CA LEU A 16 3.06 3.14 5.84
C LEU A 16 2.05 4.29 5.69
N PHE A 17 2.03 4.94 4.53
CA PHE A 17 1.10 6.03 4.22
C PHE A 17 -0.19 5.56 3.53
N GLN A 18 -0.40 4.25 3.36
CA GLN A 18 -1.64 3.74 2.82
C GLN A 18 -2.73 3.82 3.88
N TYR A 19 -3.84 4.48 3.56
CA TYR A 19 -5.02 4.50 4.42
C TYR A 19 -5.47 3.07 4.75
N MET A 20 -5.86 2.84 6.00
CA MET A 20 -6.31 1.54 6.53
C MET A 20 -5.22 0.46 6.64
N TYR A 21 -3.96 0.75 6.29
CA TYR A 21 -2.87 -0.17 6.56
C TYR A 21 -2.47 -0.12 8.04
N SER A 22 -2.46 -1.28 8.69
CA SER A 22 -2.06 -1.44 10.08
C SER A 22 -1.52 -2.85 10.31
N THR A 23 -0.47 -2.97 11.13
CA THR A 23 0.04 -4.26 11.63
C THR A 23 -0.60 -4.64 12.97
N ALA A 24 -1.22 -3.70 13.68
CA ALA A 24 -1.98 -3.96 14.89
C ALA A 24 -3.31 -4.67 14.56
N PRO A 25 -3.81 -5.54 15.46
CA PRO A 25 -5.14 -6.14 15.33
C PRO A 25 -6.21 -5.08 15.09
N ARG A 26 -7.20 -5.39 14.25
CA ARG A 26 -8.31 -4.47 14.03
C ARG A 26 -9.11 -4.33 15.33
N PRO A 27 -9.44 -3.09 15.75
CA PRO A 27 -10.34 -2.87 16.87
C PRO A 27 -11.66 -3.59 16.58
N GLN A 28 -12.04 -4.53 17.44
CA GLN A 28 -13.31 -5.22 17.34
C GLN A 28 -14.42 -4.30 17.84
N TYR A 29 -15.47 -4.14 17.03
CA TYR A 29 -16.62 -3.30 17.37
C TYR A 29 -17.57 -4.12 18.26
N THR A 30 -17.29 -4.19 19.56
CA THR A 30 -18.29 -4.66 20.52
C THR A 30 -19.29 -3.52 20.66
N GLY A 31 -20.48 -3.64 20.06
CA GLY A 31 -21.49 -2.59 19.90
C GLY A 31 -22.05 -1.94 21.17
N HIS A 32 -21.41 -2.15 22.32
CA HIS A 32 -21.63 -1.42 23.56
C HIS A 32 -20.66 -0.23 23.76
N ASP A 33 -19.53 -0.22 23.05
CA ASP A 33 -18.50 0.82 23.17
C ASP A 33 -18.34 1.52 21.81
N SER A 34 -19.12 2.59 21.61
CA SER A 34 -18.94 3.47 20.46
C SER A 34 -17.50 4.02 20.45
N PRO A 35 -16.79 4.04 19.30
CA PRO A 35 -15.45 4.62 19.18
C PRO A 35 -15.40 6.12 19.52
N LEU A 36 -16.56 6.78 19.52
CA LEU A 36 -16.70 8.18 19.90
C LEU A 36 -16.89 8.36 21.42
N VAL A 37 -17.24 7.30 22.15
CA VAL A 37 -17.61 7.31 23.58
C VAL A 37 -16.47 6.72 24.44
N GLY A 38 -15.24 6.70 23.94
CA GLY A 38 -14.05 6.45 24.77
C GLY A 38 -13.57 7.68 25.57
N TYR A 39 -14.25 8.83 25.43
CA TYR A 39 -13.80 10.13 25.96
C TYR A 39 -14.50 10.56 27.28
N MET A 40 -15.37 9.73 27.85
CA MET A 40 -16.12 10.09 29.06
C MET A 40 -15.81 9.12 30.22
N ASP A 41 -14.55 9.07 30.67
CA ASP A 41 -14.11 8.87 32.07
C ASP A 41 -12.60 8.57 32.11
N ILE A 42 -11.76 9.61 32.09
CA ILE A 42 -10.30 9.45 32.23
C ILE A 42 -9.92 9.07 33.68
N ASP A 43 -10.79 9.36 34.65
CA ASP A 43 -10.48 9.18 36.07
C ASP A 43 -10.79 7.77 36.61
N ARG A 44 -11.48 6.90 35.86
CA ARG A 44 -12.01 5.63 36.41
C ARG A 44 -11.28 4.35 35.99
N PHE A 45 -10.38 4.39 35.01
CA PHE A 45 -9.73 3.18 34.45
C PHE A 45 -8.26 2.97 34.86
N ALA A 46 -7.73 3.80 35.77
CA ALA A 46 -6.38 3.61 36.31
C ALA A 46 -6.27 2.42 37.29
N HIS A 47 -7.38 1.76 37.64
CA HIS A 47 -7.39 0.57 38.49
C HIS A 47 -8.00 -0.63 37.74
N ASP A 48 -7.16 -1.64 37.51
CA ASP A 48 -7.46 -3.00 37.05
C ASP A 48 -8.28 -3.18 35.75
N ASN A 49 -7.55 -3.53 34.67
CA ASN A 49 -8.05 -4.32 33.54
C ASN A 49 -9.16 -3.70 32.66
N GLY A 50 -9.21 -2.37 32.52
CA GLY A 50 -9.98 -1.73 31.45
C GLY A 50 -9.36 -1.99 30.07
N PRO A 51 -10.14 -1.99 28.96
CA PRO A 51 -9.59 -2.19 27.63
C PRO A 51 -8.59 -1.06 27.36
N ALA A 52 -7.30 -1.42 27.30
CA ALA A 52 -6.24 -0.49 26.94
C ALA A 52 -6.66 0.22 25.66
N SER A 53 -6.80 1.55 25.73
CA SER A 53 -7.14 2.36 24.56
C SER A 53 -6.17 1.99 23.44
N LEU A 54 -6.69 1.39 22.37
CA LEU A 54 -5.88 0.86 21.29
C LEU A 54 -5.18 2.03 20.59
N MET A 55 -3.90 2.24 20.91
CA MET A 55 -3.09 3.33 20.32
C MET A 55 -2.85 3.14 18.81
N ALA A 56 -3.16 1.96 18.26
CA ALA A 56 -3.01 1.59 16.87
C ALA A 56 -4.15 0.64 16.44
N GLY A 57 -4.37 0.50 15.13
CA GLY A 57 -5.35 -0.46 14.58
C GLY A 57 -6.20 0.06 13.42
N TYR A 58 -6.47 1.37 13.39
CA TYR A 58 -7.27 1.98 12.32
C TYR A 58 -6.49 2.31 11.04
N GLY A 59 -5.17 2.53 11.15
CA GLY A 59 -4.32 2.80 9.98
C GLY A 59 -4.52 4.17 9.32
N TYR A 60 -4.95 5.18 10.09
CA TYR A 60 -5.14 6.55 9.59
C TYR A 60 -4.14 7.57 10.14
N GLY A 61 -3.46 7.25 11.26
CA GLY A 61 -2.62 8.22 11.98
C GLY A 61 -1.51 8.83 11.12
N LEU A 62 -0.70 8.00 10.47
CA LEU A 62 0.43 8.46 9.66
C LEU A 62 0.00 9.21 8.38
N PRO A 63 -0.90 8.69 7.52
CA PRO A 63 -1.35 9.44 6.35
C PRO A 63 -2.04 10.75 6.72
N LEU A 64 -2.83 10.78 7.80
CA LEU A 64 -3.49 12.00 8.25
C LEU A 64 -2.49 13.03 8.82
N SER A 65 -1.50 12.58 9.59
CA SER A 65 -0.43 13.46 10.09
C SER A 65 0.35 14.11 8.94
N ARG A 66 0.62 13.36 7.88
CA ARG A 66 1.26 13.91 6.67
C ARG A 66 0.36 14.91 5.93
N LEU A 67 -0.96 14.65 5.87
CA LEU A 67 -1.92 15.60 5.31
C LEU A 67 -1.89 16.94 6.07
N TYR A 68 -1.88 16.90 7.40
CA TYR A 68 -1.77 18.11 8.23
C TYR A 68 -0.48 18.89 7.97
N ALA A 69 0.66 18.20 7.87
CA ALA A 69 1.92 18.86 7.55
C ALA A 69 1.88 19.54 6.16
N ARG A 70 1.34 18.84 5.16
CA ARG A 70 1.25 19.34 3.77
C ARG A 70 0.24 20.46 3.58
N TYR A 71 -0.78 20.54 4.44
CA TYR A 71 -1.79 21.59 4.35
C TYR A 71 -1.17 22.99 4.34
N PHE A 72 -0.08 23.21 5.09
CA PHE A 72 0.68 24.47 5.09
C PHE A 72 2.06 24.33 4.41
N GLN A 73 2.12 23.60 3.29
CA GLN A 73 3.33 23.43 2.46
C GLN A 73 4.52 22.77 3.17
N GLY A 74 4.27 22.05 4.27
CA GLY A 74 5.25 21.20 4.94
C GLY A 74 5.30 19.78 4.34
N ASP A 75 5.98 18.88 5.04
CA ASP A 75 5.86 17.43 4.79
C ASP A 75 6.22 16.63 6.05
N LEU A 76 5.79 15.37 6.07
CA LEU A 76 6.19 14.38 7.07
C LEU A 76 6.88 13.23 6.35
N VAL A 77 8.12 12.95 6.75
CA VAL A 77 8.97 11.91 6.16
C VAL A 77 9.35 10.90 7.24
N VAL A 78 9.19 9.62 6.93
CA VAL A 78 9.59 8.50 7.79
C VAL A 78 10.80 7.81 7.17
N SER A 79 11.87 7.67 7.95
CA SER A 79 13.06 6.92 7.61
C SER A 79 13.26 5.82 8.65
N SER A 80 13.29 4.56 8.23
CA SER A 80 13.34 3.43 9.15
C SER A 80 14.48 2.49 8.82
N MET A 81 15.10 1.92 9.84
CA MET A 81 16.15 0.92 9.73
C MET A 81 15.68 -0.36 10.42
N GLU A 82 15.38 -1.39 9.61
CA GLU A 82 14.97 -2.70 10.09
C GLU A 82 16.00 -3.30 11.05
N GLY A 83 15.53 -3.80 12.20
CA GLY A 83 16.35 -4.30 13.30
C GLY A 83 16.87 -3.23 14.26
N TYR A 84 16.63 -1.94 14.01
CA TYR A 84 17.09 -0.85 14.87
C TYR A 84 15.96 0.06 15.34
N GLY A 85 15.40 0.89 14.47
CA GLY A 85 14.50 1.96 14.88
C GLY A 85 13.95 2.78 13.73
N THR A 86 13.12 3.77 14.06
CA THR A 86 12.48 4.67 13.09
C THR A 86 12.66 6.13 13.47
N ASP A 87 13.05 6.92 12.48
CA ASP A 87 13.11 8.37 12.55
C ASP A 87 11.96 8.99 11.75
N VAL A 88 11.33 10.00 12.34
CA VAL A 88 10.27 10.79 11.72
C VAL A 88 10.68 12.26 11.72
N TYR A 89 10.70 12.84 10.53
CA TYR A 89 11.04 14.23 10.25
C TYR A 89 9.77 15.00 9.88
N LEU A 90 9.50 16.09 10.60
CA LEU A 90 8.42 17.01 10.31
C LEU A 90 9.01 18.32 9.79
N TYR A 91 8.66 18.68 8.56
CA TYR A 91 9.07 19.92 7.92
C TYR A 91 7.89 20.87 7.89
N LEU A 92 8.09 22.10 8.36
CA LEU A 92 7.09 23.15 8.39
C LEU A 92 7.67 24.43 7.80
N LYS A 93 6.80 25.35 7.38
CA LYS A 93 7.22 26.70 7.02
C LYS A 93 7.56 27.49 8.26
N VAL A 94 8.72 28.15 8.22
CA VAL A 94 9.17 29.04 9.30
C VAL A 94 8.40 30.37 9.24
N ASN A 95 8.14 30.88 8.03
CA ASN A 95 7.43 32.13 7.79
C ASN A 95 5.94 31.88 7.55
N SER A 96 5.08 32.58 8.27
CA SER A 96 3.62 32.46 8.12
C SER A 96 3.11 32.89 6.75
N SER A 97 3.77 33.87 6.09
CA SER A 97 3.43 34.30 4.73
C SER A 97 3.64 33.22 3.66
N GLU A 98 4.46 32.22 3.94
CA GLU A 98 4.71 31.08 3.05
C GLU A 98 3.83 29.86 3.39
N ALA A 99 3.22 29.86 4.58
CA ALA A 99 2.35 28.80 5.09
C ALA A 99 0.94 28.92 4.49
N ASN A 100 0.85 28.86 3.16
CA ASN A 100 -0.41 28.94 2.43
C ASN A 100 -1.10 27.57 2.36
N GLU A 101 -2.43 27.57 2.38
CA GLU A 101 -3.22 26.35 2.28
C GLU A 101 -2.98 25.61 0.96
N CYS A 102 -2.73 24.31 1.03
CA CYS A 102 -2.60 23.43 -0.12
C CYS A 102 -3.90 22.64 -0.34
N LEU A 103 -4.86 23.28 -1.02
CA LEU A 103 -6.16 22.68 -1.30
C LEU A 103 -6.17 21.85 -2.60
N PRO A 104 -6.84 20.69 -2.63
CA PRO A 104 -7.05 19.96 -3.87
C PRO A 104 -7.99 20.74 -4.80
N ILE A 105 -7.60 20.87 -6.07
CA ILE A 105 -8.39 21.57 -7.10
C ILE A 105 -8.96 20.53 -8.05
N TYR A 106 -10.28 20.48 -8.18
CA TYR A 106 -10.92 19.65 -9.20
C TYR A 106 -10.81 20.32 -10.58
N ASN A 107 -10.16 19.65 -11.51
CA ASN A 107 -10.00 20.07 -12.90
C ASN A 107 -9.95 18.87 -13.86
N THR A 108 -9.75 19.12 -15.15
CA THR A 108 -9.65 18.07 -16.18
C THR A 108 -8.53 17.06 -15.87
N THR A 109 -7.39 17.51 -15.33
CA THR A 109 -6.27 16.63 -14.96
C THR A 109 -6.66 15.70 -13.81
N THR A 110 -7.36 16.20 -12.78
CA THR A 110 -7.80 15.36 -11.66
C THR A 110 -8.85 14.34 -12.10
N SER A 111 -9.77 14.67 -13.02
CA SER A 111 -10.76 13.71 -13.55
C SER A 111 -10.07 12.52 -14.22
N ARG A 112 -9.06 12.81 -15.08
CA ARG A 112 -8.29 11.77 -15.77
C ARG A 112 -7.57 10.81 -14.81
N MET A 113 -7.19 11.28 -13.62
CA MET A 113 -6.55 10.41 -12.62
C MET A 113 -7.52 9.35 -12.05
N TYR A 114 -8.82 9.62 -12.02
CA TYR A 114 -9.85 8.65 -11.61
C TYR A 114 -10.29 7.73 -12.75
N GLU A 115 -10.25 8.24 -13.99
CA GLU A 115 -10.61 7.48 -15.20
C GLU A 115 -9.46 6.63 -15.74
N ALA A 116 -8.24 6.83 -15.23
CA ALA A 116 -7.06 6.12 -15.70
C ALA A 116 -7.23 4.60 -15.54
N GLU A 117 -7.18 3.89 -16.68
CA GLU A 117 -7.16 2.43 -16.68
C GLU A 117 -5.86 1.89 -16.07
N LYS A 118 -5.88 0.60 -15.69
CA LYS A 118 -4.73 -0.08 -15.11
C LYS A 118 -3.52 0.01 -16.04
N VAL A 119 -2.57 0.87 -15.68
CA VAL A 119 -1.34 1.09 -16.43
C VAL A 119 -0.48 -0.18 -16.37
N VAL A 120 0.04 -0.62 -17.52
CA VAL A 120 1.01 -1.72 -17.61
C VAL A 120 2.29 -1.28 -16.90
N SER A 121 2.95 -2.19 -16.19
CA SER A 121 4.19 -1.86 -15.49
C SER A 121 5.28 -1.39 -16.46
N ASP A 122 5.84 -0.19 -16.22
CA ASP A 122 6.93 0.37 -17.03
C ASP A 122 8.25 -0.42 -16.93
N TRP A 123 8.38 -1.24 -15.89
CA TRP A 123 9.57 -2.06 -15.61
C TRP A 123 9.25 -3.55 -15.69
N SER A 124 10.27 -4.35 -16.00
CA SER A 124 10.17 -5.81 -15.95
C SER A 124 9.89 -6.27 -14.53
N SER A 125 8.82 -7.05 -14.34
CA SER A 125 8.56 -7.69 -13.05
C SER A 125 9.09 -9.13 -13.06
N SER A 126 9.79 -9.52 -12.00
CA SER A 126 10.33 -10.89 -11.86
C SER A 126 9.22 -11.96 -11.77
N THR A 127 7.97 -11.54 -11.51
CA THR A 127 6.80 -12.42 -11.41
C THR A 127 6.59 -13.24 -12.69
N THR A 128 6.97 -12.72 -13.87
CA THR A 128 6.74 -13.39 -15.16
C THR A 128 7.77 -14.47 -15.50
N TRP A 129 8.96 -14.49 -14.86
CA TRP A 129 10.04 -15.44 -15.20
C TRP A 129 9.91 -16.82 -14.53
N ASN A 130 9.15 -16.93 -13.43
CA ASN A 130 8.95 -18.22 -12.76
C ASN A 130 7.91 -19.12 -13.44
N GLN A 131 7.29 -18.66 -14.54
CA GLN A 131 6.28 -19.42 -15.28
C GLN A 131 6.76 -19.90 -16.67
N SER A 132 7.89 -19.38 -17.18
CA SER A 132 8.38 -19.69 -18.53
C SER A 132 9.43 -20.80 -18.59
N ILE A 133 9.92 -21.34 -17.46
CA ILE A 133 10.66 -22.61 -17.44
C ILE A 133 9.67 -23.79 -17.39
N ARG A 134 8.77 -23.83 -18.37
CA ARG A 134 8.11 -25.07 -18.83
C ARG A 134 8.28 -25.11 -20.34
N THR A 135 9.36 -25.79 -20.74
CA THR A 135 9.57 -26.46 -22.03
C THR A 135 8.74 -25.92 -23.20
N TYR A 136 9.21 -24.87 -23.86
CA TYR A 136 8.89 -24.66 -25.27
C TYR A 136 9.95 -25.38 -26.11
N CYS A 137 9.86 -26.70 -26.17
CA CYS A 137 10.35 -27.42 -27.34
C CYS A 137 9.44 -27.02 -28.50
N THR A 138 10.02 -26.45 -29.55
CA THR A 138 9.33 -25.92 -30.72
C THR A 138 8.56 -27.01 -31.45
N ALA A 139 7.25 -27.11 -31.22
CA ALA A 139 6.36 -27.84 -32.12
C ALA A 139 5.99 -26.91 -33.29
N VAL A 140 6.80 -26.96 -34.35
CA VAL A 140 6.44 -26.40 -35.65
C VAL A 140 5.24 -27.19 -36.17
N LYS A 141 4.03 -26.62 -36.08
CA LYS A 141 2.86 -27.13 -36.81
C LYS A 141 3.03 -26.76 -38.29
N SER A 142 3.68 -27.62 -39.06
CA SER A 142 3.62 -27.57 -40.52
C SER A 142 2.18 -27.87 -40.97
N LYS A 143 1.50 -26.89 -41.56
CA LYS A 143 0.27 -27.11 -42.34
C LYS A 143 0.63 -27.96 -43.56
N GLN A 144 0.20 -29.22 -43.59
CA GLN A 144 0.24 -30.05 -44.80
C GLN A 144 -1.01 -29.76 -45.64
N PRO A 145 -0.91 -29.42 -46.94
CA PRO A 145 -2.07 -29.34 -47.80
C PRO A 145 -2.55 -30.75 -48.18
N MET A 146 -3.86 -30.94 -48.12
CA MET A 146 -4.55 -32.17 -48.47
C MET A 146 -4.59 -32.29 -50.00
N ILE A 147 -3.80 -33.21 -50.56
CA ILE A 147 -3.91 -33.63 -51.97
C ILE A 147 -4.06 -35.14 -52.00
N THR A 148 -5.20 -35.56 -52.54
CA THR A 148 -5.60 -36.91 -52.91
C THR A 148 -4.71 -37.46 -54.02
N ASP A 149 -4.38 -38.75 -54.02
CA ASP A 149 -4.91 -39.75 -54.98
C ASP A 149 -4.05 -41.05 -55.00
N LYS A 150 -4.74 -42.16 -55.29
CA LYS A 150 -4.27 -43.42 -55.93
C LYS A 150 -3.24 -44.35 -55.26
N SER A 151 -3.82 -45.43 -54.70
CA SER A 151 -3.67 -46.83 -55.18
C SER A 151 -2.36 -47.61 -55.00
N ILE A 152 -2.54 -48.90 -54.63
CA ILE A 152 -1.81 -50.12 -55.08
C ILE A 152 -0.69 -50.73 -54.20
N ILE A 153 -1.04 -51.91 -53.66
CA ILE A 153 -0.32 -53.21 -53.57
C ILE A 153 0.63 -53.53 -52.38
N SER A 154 0.42 -54.78 -51.94
CA SER A 154 1.03 -55.64 -50.91
C SER A 154 2.49 -56.08 -51.18
N ILE A 155 2.96 -57.02 -50.34
CA ILE A 155 4.17 -57.89 -50.37
C ILE A 155 5.26 -57.38 -49.37
N GLN A 156 5.76 -58.13 -48.38
CA GLN A 156 5.85 -59.57 -48.12
C GLN A 156 5.70 -59.88 -46.62
#